data_AF-A0A0L6X0P8-F1
#
_entry.id   AF-A0A0L6X0P8-F1
#
_cell.length_a   1.000
_cell.length_b   1.000
_cell.length_c   1.000
_cell.angle_alpha   90.00
_cell.angle_beta   90.00
_cell.angle_gamma   90.00
#
_symmetry.space_group_name_H-M   'P 1'
#
loop_
_entity.id
_entity.type
_entity.pdbx_description
1 polymer ?
#
loop_
_entity_poly.entity_id
_entity_poly.type
_entity_poly.pdbx_seq_one_letter_code
_entity_poly.pdbx_strand_id
1 'polypeptide(L)'
;MALASAVSTLVRWCTENDIWIDPRLEIRSNEENCIAVYAKDKHIPAHTCLVLIHRDSVISVRSCSLSKEIEPVLSGPPALLSLTLALYVEILNGETSRWFGYIQSLPRKPIPIALFWAQDFLNVNHTNDGKKGLQWLEDTEIGRRLTSDSSVKLEDIDGYFNTVAEPLLLRYFNNRTYVPATTISLEGFYHAYSLVSSRAFLVDGYHGLSMVPIADSFNHSHDNHVHLETEFDVCSQCGSLHECPHDAYEVINQSMLYAGKIDPTQSNALVDYDSYYEMVSNAEIMPGEEVFNTYGEGLSNAQLLARYGFTLDVNDNDHIYWDLSEVLMFCTDRSGALYPNLSQMEAHWMAVVHSVGNENSLFCLDSDGKVSHQLWALLALPLCLRGDRGSVEEQIGPATAELRVLLEYQLALEGVNVENIEQLPKNSEMDVILAVARSIVSLCSARKSQLEKKLLLGSGDLNEVLDVSTLLLCKFFTHAMCLSKEYADKHATDERSANIRDRRIIHPG
;
A
#
# COMPACT_ATOMS: atom_id res chain seq x y z
N MET A 1 40.83 -22.12 -6.34
CA MET A 1 39.97 -21.51 -5.30
C MET A 1 38.57 -21.50 -5.85
N ALA A 2 37.62 -22.20 -5.20
CA ALA A 2 36.22 -22.08 -5.59
C ALA A 2 35.79 -20.63 -5.36
N LEU A 3 35.12 -19.99 -6.33
CA LEU A 3 34.52 -18.67 -6.10
C LEU A 3 33.59 -18.78 -4.89
N ALA A 4 33.76 -17.89 -3.92
CA ALA A 4 32.85 -17.76 -2.80
C ALA A 4 31.44 -17.45 -3.35
N SER A 5 30.40 -18.15 -2.84
CA SER A 5 29.02 -17.84 -3.21
C SER A 5 28.65 -16.42 -2.76
N ALA A 6 27.75 -15.74 -3.47
CA ALA A 6 27.29 -14.40 -3.11
C ALA A 6 26.81 -14.32 -1.65
N VAL A 7 26.10 -15.36 -1.18
CA VAL A 7 25.69 -15.53 0.22
C VAL A 7 26.88 -15.55 1.18
N SER A 8 27.92 -16.33 0.89
CA SER A 8 29.10 -16.39 1.75
C SER A 8 29.87 -15.05 1.81
N THR A 9 29.80 -14.26 0.74
CA THR A 9 30.36 -12.91 0.69
C THR A 9 29.52 -11.93 1.51
N LEU A 10 28.20 -11.99 1.40
CA LEU A 10 27.27 -11.22 2.20
C LEU A 10 27.45 -11.48 3.70
N VAL A 11 27.40 -12.74 4.13
CA VAL A 11 27.50 -13.10 5.56
C VAL A 11 28.82 -12.65 6.18
N ARG A 12 29.93 -12.76 5.43
CA ARG A 12 31.24 -12.24 5.86
C ARG A 12 31.20 -10.73 6.01
N TRP A 13 30.67 -10.04 5.00
CA TRP A 13 30.54 -8.58 5.01
C TRP A 13 29.67 -8.08 6.17
N CYS A 14 28.58 -8.78 6.49
CA CYS A 14 27.74 -8.49 7.66
C CYS A 14 28.54 -8.57 8.96
N THR A 15 29.34 -9.63 9.12
CA THR A 15 30.21 -9.79 10.30
C THR A 15 31.24 -8.65 10.42
N GLU A 16 31.77 -8.17 9.29
CA GLU A 16 32.75 -7.07 9.24
C GLU A 16 32.13 -5.68 9.46
N ASN A 17 30.81 -5.54 9.37
CA ASN A 17 30.08 -4.28 9.51
C ASN A 17 29.09 -4.29 10.68
N ASP A 18 29.38 -5.08 11.72
CA ASP A 18 28.60 -5.15 12.97
C ASP A 18 27.11 -5.49 12.74
N ILE A 19 26.83 -6.36 11.76
CA ILE A 19 25.51 -6.94 11.55
C ILE A 19 25.49 -8.35 12.13
N TRP A 20 24.68 -8.55 13.17
CA TRP A 20 24.46 -9.86 13.79
C TRP A 20 23.23 -10.53 13.17
N ILE A 21 23.34 -11.81 12.83
CA ILE A 21 22.26 -12.64 12.29
C ILE A 21 22.10 -13.85 13.22
N ASP A 22 20.87 -14.13 13.64
CA ASP A 22 20.56 -15.26 14.52
C ASP A 22 21.04 -16.57 13.89
N PRO A 23 21.79 -17.42 14.62
CA PRO A 23 22.35 -18.65 14.08
C PRO A 23 21.31 -19.68 13.64
N ARG A 24 20.03 -19.52 14.04
CA ARG A 24 18.91 -20.35 13.57
C ARG A 24 18.42 -19.94 12.18
N LEU A 25 18.83 -18.80 11.64
CA LEU A 25 18.54 -18.39 10.28
C LEU A 25 19.61 -18.87 9.29
N GLU A 26 19.16 -19.17 8.07
CA GLU A 26 19.99 -19.49 6.91
C GLU A 26 19.56 -18.63 5.72
N ILE A 27 20.53 -17.97 5.09
CA ILE A 27 20.30 -17.29 3.82
C ILE A 27 20.59 -18.29 2.70
N ARG A 28 19.62 -18.50 1.82
CA ARG A 28 19.73 -19.37 0.64
C ARG A 28 19.69 -18.52 -0.62
N SER A 29 20.40 -18.94 -1.66
CA SER A 29 20.34 -18.31 -2.99
C SER A 29 19.84 -19.31 -4.02
N ASN A 30 19.01 -18.85 -4.96
CA ASN A 30 18.64 -19.63 -6.14
C ASN A 30 19.68 -19.46 -7.28
N GLU A 31 19.45 -20.12 -8.42
CA GLU A 31 20.33 -20.05 -9.60
C GLU A 31 20.43 -18.63 -10.21
N GLU A 32 19.45 -17.76 -9.94
CA GLU A 32 19.41 -16.38 -10.42
C GLU A 32 20.05 -15.37 -9.44
N ASN A 33 20.69 -15.87 -8.37
CA ASN A 33 21.26 -15.07 -7.28
C ASN A 33 20.21 -14.27 -6.49
N CYS A 34 18.93 -14.65 -6.57
CA CYS A 34 17.92 -14.17 -5.65
C CYS A 34 18.11 -14.88 -4.30
N ILE A 35 18.05 -14.11 -3.23
CA ILE A 35 18.24 -14.60 -1.86
C ILE A 35 16.91 -14.65 -1.10
N ALA A 36 16.79 -15.60 -0.20
CA ALA A 36 15.67 -15.77 0.71
C ALA A 36 16.17 -16.29 2.06
N VAL A 37 15.44 -16.01 3.14
CA VAL A 37 15.82 -16.37 4.51
C VAL A 37 14.96 -17.52 5.01
N TYR A 38 15.58 -18.56 5.57
CA TYR A 38 14.90 -19.74 6.09
C TYR A 38 15.26 -19.97 7.56
N ALA A 39 14.31 -20.50 8.32
CA ALA A 39 14.62 -21.14 9.58
C ALA A 39 15.35 -22.47 9.34
N LYS A 40 16.39 -22.74 10.14
CA LYS A 40 17.15 -24.00 10.08
C LYS A 40 16.37 -25.12 10.78
N ASP A 41 16.88 -25.61 11.89
CA ASP A 41 16.47 -26.84 12.57
C ASP A 41 15.76 -26.58 13.90
N LYS A 42 15.61 -25.31 14.31
CA LYS A 42 15.06 -24.93 15.61
C LYS A 42 13.91 -23.95 15.46
N HIS A 43 12.91 -24.14 16.32
CA HIS A 43 11.81 -23.21 16.50
C HIS A 43 12.32 -21.83 16.97
N ILE A 44 11.69 -20.77 16.47
CA ILE A 44 11.92 -19.39 16.88
C ILE A 44 10.60 -18.85 17.46
N PRO A 45 10.57 -18.47 18.74
CA PRO A 45 9.39 -17.82 19.32
C PRO A 45 9.09 -16.46 18.69
N ALA A 46 7.84 -16.01 18.80
CA ALA A 46 7.47 -14.63 18.56
C ALA A 46 8.24 -13.68 19.52
N HIS A 47 8.36 -12.41 19.13
CA HIS A 47 9.07 -11.34 19.83
C HIS A 47 10.55 -11.63 20.07
N THR A 48 11.19 -12.28 19.11
CA THR A 48 12.62 -12.57 19.13
C THR A 48 13.34 -11.66 18.14
N CYS A 49 14.35 -10.92 18.61
CA CYS A 49 15.26 -10.21 17.71
C CYS A 49 16.14 -11.21 16.96
N LEU A 50 16.10 -11.16 15.63
CA LEU A 50 16.73 -12.12 14.74
C LEU A 50 17.88 -11.53 13.94
N VAL A 51 17.88 -10.23 13.71
CA VAL A 51 18.98 -9.52 13.06
C VAL A 51 19.15 -8.18 13.73
N LEU A 52 20.39 -7.83 14.09
CA LEU A 52 20.78 -6.50 14.53
C LEU A 52 21.62 -5.87 13.43
N ILE A 53 21.20 -4.71 12.92
CA ILE A 53 21.80 -4.04 11.77
C ILE A 53 22.30 -2.68 12.25
N HIS A 54 23.62 -2.52 12.38
CA HIS A 54 24.18 -1.24 12.82
C HIS A 54 23.78 -0.11 11.86
N ARG A 55 23.35 1.05 12.37
CA ARG A 55 22.80 2.14 11.56
C ARG A 55 23.74 2.62 10.47
N ASP A 56 25.04 2.71 10.77
CA ASP A 56 26.07 3.08 9.79
C ASP A 56 26.24 2.09 8.62
N SER A 57 25.70 0.88 8.71
CA SER A 57 25.85 -0.15 7.67
C SER A 57 24.90 0.04 6.47
N VAL A 58 23.88 0.91 6.57
CA VAL A 58 22.90 1.12 5.49
C VAL A 58 23.47 1.98 4.35
N ILE A 59 22.97 1.78 3.14
CA ILE A 59 23.19 2.72 2.03
C ILE A 59 22.06 3.74 2.05
N SER A 60 22.42 5.00 2.27
CA SER A 60 21.52 6.15 2.25
C SER A 60 22.21 7.29 1.51
N VAL A 61 21.47 8.35 1.21
CA VAL A 61 22.07 9.59 0.69
C VAL A 61 23.18 10.09 1.61
N ARG A 62 23.02 9.95 2.93
CA ARG A 62 23.99 10.43 3.93
C ARG A 62 25.22 9.56 4.09
N SER A 63 25.13 8.27 3.80
CA SER A 63 26.25 7.34 3.98
C SER A 63 27.06 7.12 2.71
N CYS A 64 26.46 7.27 1.52
CA CYS A 64 27.14 6.99 0.26
C CYS A 64 28.35 7.90 -0.05
N SER A 65 29.14 7.52 -1.05
CA SER A 65 30.34 8.24 -1.50
C SER A 65 30.08 9.65 -2.04
N LEU A 66 28.83 9.99 -2.33
CA LEU A 66 28.37 11.31 -2.82
C LEU A 66 27.57 12.09 -1.77
N SER A 67 27.67 11.71 -0.50
CA SER A 67 26.84 12.27 0.58
C SER A 67 27.01 13.77 0.81
N LYS A 68 28.09 14.39 0.32
CA LYS A 68 28.32 15.84 0.43
C LYS A 68 27.76 16.62 -0.75
N GLU A 69 27.36 15.92 -1.80
CA GLU A 69 26.94 16.49 -3.08
C GLU A 69 25.46 16.31 -3.36
N ILE A 70 24.77 15.46 -2.59
CA ILE A 70 23.35 15.15 -2.72
C ILE A 70 22.62 15.65 -1.47
N GLU A 71 21.57 16.45 -1.66
CA GLU A 71 20.72 16.90 -0.54
C GLU A 71 19.87 15.72 -0.02
N PRO A 72 19.87 15.45 1.30
CA PRO A 72 19.04 14.43 1.89
C PRO A 72 17.55 14.74 1.74
N VAL A 73 16.79 13.80 1.17
CA VAL A 73 15.33 13.85 1.12
C VAL A 73 14.80 12.60 1.79
N LEU A 74 13.89 12.75 2.75
CA LEU A 74 13.46 11.64 3.61
C LEU A 74 12.61 10.60 2.88
N SER A 75 11.63 11.03 2.09
CA SER A 75 10.66 10.13 1.45
C SER A 75 10.10 10.69 0.13
N GLY A 76 9.34 9.86 -0.57
CA GLY A 76 8.68 10.21 -1.83
C GLY A 76 9.57 10.10 -3.07
N PRO A 77 9.05 10.55 -4.24
CA PRO A 77 9.76 10.46 -5.53
C PRO A 77 11.20 11.00 -5.53
N PRO A 78 11.49 12.18 -4.94
CA PRO A 78 12.86 12.71 -4.93
C PRO A 78 13.81 11.87 -4.06
N ALA A 79 13.35 11.34 -2.93
CA ALA A 79 14.15 10.43 -2.10
C ALA A 79 14.52 9.15 -2.86
N LEU A 80 13.58 8.60 -3.64
CA LEU A 80 13.81 7.42 -4.46
C LEU A 80 14.89 7.64 -5.52
N LEU A 81 14.85 8.77 -6.23
CA LEU A 81 15.85 9.14 -7.24
C LEU A 81 17.22 9.41 -6.61
N SER A 82 17.26 10.15 -5.49
CA SER A 82 18.52 10.43 -4.77
C SER A 82 19.15 9.16 -4.18
N LEU A 83 18.36 8.24 -3.62
CA LEU A 83 18.85 6.95 -3.16
C LEU A 83 19.29 6.05 -4.32
N THR A 84 18.64 6.14 -5.48
CA THR A 84 19.08 5.45 -6.70
C THR A 84 20.49 5.88 -7.09
N LEU A 85 20.78 7.18 -7.07
CA LEU A 85 22.12 7.70 -7.31
C LEU A 85 23.12 7.25 -6.22
N ALA A 86 22.71 7.27 -4.95
CA ALA A 86 23.52 6.80 -3.84
C ALA A 86 23.89 5.31 -3.98
N LEU A 87 22.97 4.45 -4.40
CA LEU A 87 23.26 3.04 -4.68
C LEU A 87 24.12 2.89 -5.95
N TYR A 88 23.81 3.63 -7.01
CA TYR A 88 24.49 3.47 -8.29
C TYR A 88 25.97 3.87 -8.24
N VAL A 89 26.33 4.92 -7.51
CA VAL A 89 27.76 5.27 -7.31
C VAL A 89 28.51 4.16 -6.58
N GLU A 90 27.87 3.49 -5.62
CA GLU A 90 28.48 2.36 -4.89
C GLU A 90 28.63 1.13 -5.78
N ILE A 91 27.66 0.85 -6.66
CA ILE A 91 27.80 -0.18 -7.71
C ILE A 91 28.99 0.13 -8.61
N LEU A 92 29.12 1.38 -9.07
CA LEU A 92 30.21 1.83 -9.96
C LEU A 92 31.59 1.81 -9.27
N ASN A 93 31.65 2.02 -7.95
CA ASN A 93 32.87 1.93 -7.16
C ASN A 93 33.41 0.48 -7.07
N GLY A 94 32.58 -0.54 -7.34
CA GLY A 94 32.99 -1.94 -7.29
C GLY A 94 33.63 -2.32 -5.95
N GLU A 95 34.76 -3.02 -5.99
CA GLU A 95 35.49 -3.49 -4.80
C GLU A 95 35.95 -2.36 -3.85
N THR A 96 35.98 -1.11 -4.32
CA THR A 96 36.31 0.05 -3.48
C THR A 96 35.13 0.56 -2.65
N SER A 97 33.91 0.13 -2.98
CA SER A 97 32.73 0.43 -2.18
C SER A 97 32.79 -0.27 -0.84
N ARG A 98 32.48 0.47 0.24
CA ARG A 98 32.28 -0.13 1.57
C ARG A 98 31.22 -1.22 1.54
N TRP A 99 30.22 -1.10 0.68
CA TRP A 99 29.09 -2.02 0.57
C TRP A 99 29.27 -3.10 -0.49
N PHE A 100 30.48 -3.27 -1.06
CA PHE A 100 30.70 -4.23 -2.14
C PHE A 100 30.18 -5.63 -1.78
N GLY A 101 30.44 -6.11 -0.56
CA GLY A 101 29.97 -7.44 -0.13
C GLY A 101 28.45 -7.58 -0.08
N TYR A 102 27.74 -6.52 0.34
CA TYR A 102 26.27 -6.46 0.29
C TYR A 102 25.74 -6.36 -1.15
N ILE A 103 26.32 -5.48 -1.97
CA ILE A 103 25.91 -5.27 -3.37
C ILE A 103 26.00 -6.57 -4.19
N GLN A 104 26.99 -7.42 -3.92
CA GLN A 104 27.11 -8.73 -4.59
C GLN A 104 25.93 -9.70 -4.32
N SER A 105 25.17 -9.46 -3.26
CA SER A 105 23.97 -10.24 -2.93
C SER A 105 22.71 -9.78 -3.67
N LEU A 106 22.73 -8.56 -4.24
CA LEU A 106 21.59 -8.00 -4.95
C LEU A 106 21.38 -8.72 -6.30
N PRO A 107 20.13 -8.81 -6.78
CA PRO A 107 19.84 -9.34 -8.10
C PRO A 107 20.63 -8.61 -9.19
N ARG A 108 21.31 -9.39 -10.05
CA ARG A 108 22.13 -8.85 -11.13
C ARG A 108 21.33 -8.33 -12.31
N LYS A 109 20.09 -8.80 -12.44
CA LYS A 109 19.15 -8.35 -13.46
C LYS A 109 18.20 -7.31 -12.84
N PRO A 110 17.70 -6.34 -13.62
CA PRO A 110 16.66 -5.44 -13.18
C PRO A 110 15.43 -6.19 -12.65
N ILE A 111 14.85 -5.66 -11.58
CA ILE A 111 13.59 -6.17 -11.03
C ILE A 111 12.48 -5.82 -12.04
N PRO A 112 11.60 -6.78 -12.43
CA PRO A 112 10.63 -6.59 -13.50
C PRO A 112 9.40 -5.77 -13.06
N ILE A 113 9.64 -4.58 -12.51
CA ILE A 113 8.58 -3.64 -12.13
C ILE A 113 7.83 -3.14 -13.36
N ALA A 114 6.51 -2.93 -13.23
CA ALA A 114 5.65 -2.60 -14.37
C ALA A 114 6.08 -1.36 -15.16
N LEU A 115 6.72 -0.40 -14.50
CA LEU A 115 7.28 0.82 -15.11
C LEU A 115 8.26 0.51 -16.27
N PHE A 116 8.98 -0.61 -16.20
CA PHE A 116 10.01 -0.98 -17.17
C PHE A 116 9.53 -1.99 -18.22
N TRP A 117 8.27 -2.42 -18.20
CA TRP A 117 7.77 -3.46 -19.11
C TRP A 117 7.80 -3.07 -20.59
N ALA A 118 7.74 -1.77 -20.91
CA ALA A 118 7.89 -1.27 -22.28
C ALA A 118 9.35 -1.29 -22.78
N GLN A 119 10.32 -1.41 -21.89
CA GLN A 119 11.74 -1.25 -22.19
C GLN A 119 12.37 -2.61 -22.54
N ASP A 120 12.47 -2.88 -23.84
CA ASP A 120 12.94 -4.18 -24.37
C ASP A 120 14.35 -4.56 -23.89
N PHE A 121 15.20 -3.59 -23.53
CA PHE A 121 16.56 -3.84 -23.04
C PHE A 121 16.62 -4.21 -21.56
N LEU A 122 15.60 -3.88 -20.76
CA LEU A 122 15.47 -4.33 -19.36
C LEU A 122 14.73 -5.67 -19.26
N ASN A 123 13.98 -6.03 -20.30
CA ASN A 123 13.28 -7.30 -20.38
C ASN A 123 14.25 -8.45 -20.68
N VAL A 124 14.56 -9.22 -19.63
CA VAL A 124 15.53 -10.34 -19.60
C VAL A 124 15.33 -11.37 -20.73
N ASN A 125 14.11 -11.53 -21.22
CA ASN A 125 13.78 -12.52 -22.24
C ASN A 125 13.58 -11.93 -23.65
N HIS A 126 13.70 -10.59 -23.82
CA HIS A 126 13.38 -9.86 -25.06
C HIS A 126 12.07 -10.31 -25.72
N THR A 127 11.11 -10.75 -24.90
CA THR A 127 9.79 -11.14 -25.36
C THR A 127 8.95 -9.87 -25.47
N ASN A 128 8.03 -9.84 -26.44
CA ASN A 128 6.96 -8.82 -26.48
C ASN A 128 5.97 -8.96 -25.29
N ASP A 129 6.37 -9.64 -24.22
CA ASP A 129 5.53 -10.00 -23.09
C ASP A 129 5.23 -8.77 -22.22
N GLY A 130 6.24 -7.97 -21.88
CA GLY A 130 6.03 -6.73 -21.12
C GLY A 130 5.07 -5.76 -21.82
N LYS A 131 5.20 -5.59 -23.14
CA LYS A 131 4.26 -4.77 -23.95
C LYS A 131 2.84 -5.32 -23.95
N LYS A 132 2.67 -6.66 -23.95
CA LYS A 132 1.35 -7.29 -23.82
C LYS A 132 0.80 -7.14 -22.40
N GLY A 133 1.64 -7.32 -21.38
CA GLY A 133 1.29 -7.11 -19.98
C GLY A 133 0.79 -5.69 -19.73
N LEU A 134 1.42 -4.67 -20.33
CA LEU A 134 0.94 -3.28 -20.25
C LEU A 134 -0.48 -3.10 -20.80
N GLN A 135 -0.87 -3.83 -21.85
CA GLN A 135 -2.25 -3.79 -22.36
C GLN A 135 -3.24 -4.38 -21.35
N TRP A 136 -2.81 -5.33 -20.53
CA TRP A 136 -3.63 -5.90 -19.45
C TRP A 136 -3.77 -4.96 -18.26
N LEU A 137 -2.82 -4.02 -18.08
CA LEU A 137 -2.88 -3.03 -17.01
C LEU A 137 -3.83 -1.87 -17.34
N GLU A 138 -4.25 -1.70 -18.59
CA GLU A 138 -5.14 -0.59 -18.93
C GLU A 138 -6.49 -0.69 -18.18
N ASP A 139 -6.99 0.45 -17.70
CA ASP A 139 -8.20 0.56 -16.85
C ASP A 139 -8.12 -0.18 -15.49
N THR A 140 -6.95 -0.70 -15.12
CA THR A 140 -6.67 -1.20 -13.77
C THR A 140 -6.13 -0.09 -12.87
N GLU A 141 -6.08 -0.36 -11.58
CA GLU A 141 -5.49 0.54 -10.59
C GLU A 141 -3.99 0.82 -10.86
N ILE A 142 -3.21 -0.21 -11.22
CA ILE A 142 -1.80 -0.03 -11.57
C ILE A 142 -1.63 0.76 -12.86
N GLY A 143 -2.44 0.51 -13.90
CA GLY A 143 -2.37 1.27 -15.15
C GLY A 143 -2.56 2.76 -14.90
N ARG A 144 -3.55 3.13 -14.08
CA ARG A 144 -3.78 4.52 -13.67
C ARG A 144 -2.62 5.08 -12.86
N ARG A 145 -2.06 4.31 -11.92
CA ARG A 145 -0.89 4.73 -11.14
C ARG A 145 0.31 5.03 -12.01
N LEU A 146 0.63 4.18 -12.99
CA LEU A 146 1.75 4.38 -13.91
C LEU A 146 1.60 5.67 -14.75
N THR A 147 0.37 6.15 -14.93
CA THR A 147 0.09 7.40 -15.64
C THR A 147 -0.10 8.62 -14.72
N SER A 148 -0.25 8.41 -13.40
CA SER A 148 -0.52 9.47 -12.43
C SER A 148 0.65 10.45 -12.31
N ASP A 149 0.35 11.73 -12.19
CA ASP A 149 1.35 12.79 -11.94
C ASP A 149 2.03 12.66 -10.57
N SER A 150 1.43 11.93 -9.63
CA SER A 150 2.00 11.68 -8.30
C SER A 150 3.03 10.54 -8.27
N SER A 151 3.21 9.82 -9.39
CA SER A 151 4.11 8.68 -9.51
C SER A 151 5.38 9.06 -10.26
N VAL A 152 6.49 8.36 -9.99
CA VAL A 152 7.71 8.51 -10.80
C VAL A 152 7.48 7.90 -12.17
N LYS A 153 7.63 8.71 -13.21
CA LYS A 153 7.56 8.28 -14.60
C LYS A 153 8.95 8.01 -15.15
N LEU A 154 9.02 7.34 -16.29
CA LEU A 154 10.30 7.03 -16.93
C LEU A 154 11.05 8.31 -17.30
N GLU A 155 10.33 9.34 -17.76
CA GLU A 155 10.88 10.64 -18.11
C GLU A 155 11.52 11.36 -16.91
N ASP A 156 11.00 11.12 -15.69
CA ASP A 156 11.58 11.68 -14.47
C ASP A 156 12.93 11.02 -14.14
N ILE A 157 13.02 9.70 -14.33
CA ILE A 157 14.26 8.93 -14.14
C ILE A 157 15.31 9.38 -15.17
N ASP A 158 14.92 9.49 -16.44
CA ASP A 158 15.78 9.93 -17.54
C ASP A 158 16.25 11.36 -17.32
N GLY A 159 15.32 12.25 -16.96
CA GLY A 159 15.59 13.64 -16.65
C GLY A 159 16.59 13.78 -15.50
N TYR A 160 16.36 13.07 -14.40
CA TYR A 160 17.27 13.07 -13.25
C TYR A 160 18.64 12.48 -13.60
N PHE A 161 18.70 11.39 -14.38
CA PHE A 161 19.97 10.81 -14.81
C PHE A 161 20.79 11.81 -15.61
N ASN A 162 20.21 12.39 -16.66
CA ASN A 162 20.91 13.27 -17.59
C ASN A 162 21.29 14.62 -16.96
N THR A 163 20.46 15.15 -16.05
CA THR A 163 20.66 16.50 -15.50
C THR A 163 21.40 16.52 -14.15
N VAL A 164 21.34 15.44 -13.38
CA VAL A 164 21.92 15.36 -12.03
C VAL A 164 22.92 14.22 -11.91
N ALA A 165 22.49 12.97 -12.13
CA ALA A 165 23.29 11.79 -11.81
C ALA A 165 24.57 11.70 -12.66
N GLU A 166 24.44 11.69 -13.98
CA GLU A 166 25.56 11.51 -14.91
C GLU A 166 26.61 12.63 -14.77
N PRO A 167 26.25 13.94 -14.76
CA PRO A 167 27.24 15.00 -14.54
C PRO A 167 27.98 14.86 -13.21
N LEU A 168 27.28 14.46 -12.14
CA LEU A 168 27.89 14.29 -10.82
C LEU A 168 28.83 13.08 -10.77
N LEU A 169 28.42 11.95 -11.34
CA LEU A 169 29.23 10.73 -11.43
C LEU A 169 30.49 10.96 -12.26
N LEU A 170 30.36 11.59 -13.44
CA LEU A 170 31.51 11.94 -14.28
C LEU A 170 32.49 12.83 -13.53
N ARG A 171 32.01 13.85 -12.80
CA ARG A 171 32.87 14.69 -11.97
C ARG A 171 33.57 13.91 -10.85
N TYR A 172 32.83 13.03 -10.17
CA TYR A 172 33.35 12.21 -9.08
C TYR A 172 34.47 11.27 -9.53
N PHE A 173 34.28 10.56 -10.65
CA PHE A 173 35.27 9.61 -11.16
C PHE A 173 36.43 10.29 -11.90
N ASN A 174 36.22 11.41 -12.61
CA ASN A 174 37.31 12.15 -13.27
C ASN A 174 38.32 12.73 -12.28
N ASN A 175 37.89 13.03 -11.05
CA ASN A 175 38.77 13.54 -9.99
C ASN A 175 39.56 12.44 -9.27
N ARG A 176 39.37 11.16 -9.64
CA ARG A 176 40.02 10.02 -9.02
C ARG A 176 40.90 9.29 -10.02
N THR A 177 41.90 8.59 -9.51
CA THR A 177 42.78 7.72 -10.30
C THR A 177 42.15 6.36 -10.62
N TYR A 178 40.97 6.08 -10.06
CA TYR A 178 40.25 4.83 -10.25
C TYR A 178 39.24 4.94 -11.39
N VAL A 179 39.19 3.90 -12.22
CA VAL A 179 38.21 3.76 -13.31
C VAL A 179 37.00 3.02 -12.75
N PRO A 180 35.76 3.49 -13.00
CA PRO A 180 34.55 2.78 -12.62
C PRO A 180 34.59 1.29 -12.97
N ALA A 181 34.02 0.44 -12.11
CA ALA A 181 33.92 -0.99 -12.35
C ALA A 181 33.12 -1.32 -13.62
N THR A 182 32.14 -0.48 -13.94
CA THR A 182 31.31 -0.56 -15.16
C THR A 182 31.13 0.83 -15.78
N THR A 183 30.75 0.88 -17.06
CA THR A 183 30.46 2.15 -17.74
C THR A 183 29.22 2.81 -17.11
N ILE A 184 29.30 4.12 -16.90
CA ILE A 184 28.13 4.92 -16.50
C ILE A 184 27.15 4.91 -17.67
N SER A 185 25.97 4.35 -17.44
CA SER A 185 24.89 4.29 -18.41
C SER A 185 23.53 4.50 -17.74
N LEU A 186 22.55 4.88 -18.56
CA LEU A 186 21.14 4.96 -18.14
C LEU A 186 20.58 3.57 -17.77
N GLU A 187 21.02 2.52 -18.48
CA GLU A 187 20.65 1.13 -18.16
C GLU A 187 21.08 0.71 -16.75
N GLY A 188 22.33 1.02 -16.36
CA GLY A 188 22.81 0.77 -15.00
C GLY A 188 22.03 1.58 -13.96
N PHE A 189 21.58 2.79 -14.31
CA PHE A 189 20.75 3.61 -13.44
C PHE A 189 19.34 3.03 -13.26
N TYR A 190 18.71 2.50 -14.32
CA TYR A 190 17.43 1.79 -14.19
C TYR A 190 17.55 0.53 -13.36
N HIS A 191 18.66 -0.21 -13.48
CA HIS A 191 18.92 -1.37 -12.63
C HIS A 191 18.97 -0.95 -11.16
N ALA A 192 19.78 0.07 -10.83
CA ALA A 192 19.82 0.63 -9.49
C ALA A 192 18.43 1.09 -9.02
N TYR A 193 17.66 1.77 -9.86
CA TYR A 193 16.31 2.23 -9.54
C TYR A 193 15.39 1.07 -9.19
N SER A 194 15.42 0.00 -9.99
CA SER A 194 14.60 -1.20 -9.77
C SER A 194 14.93 -1.87 -8.42
N LEU A 195 16.21 -1.85 -8.02
CA LEU A 195 16.65 -2.36 -6.73
C LEU A 195 16.15 -1.47 -5.60
N VAL A 196 16.34 -0.16 -5.69
CA VAL A 196 15.87 0.78 -4.66
C VAL A 196 14.35 0.70 -4.49
N SER A 197 13.59 0.73 -5.59
CA SER A 197 12.12 0.64 -5.58
C SER A 197 11.60 -0.61 -4.86
N SER A 198 12.32 -1.72 -4.95
CA SER A 198 11.88 -3.02 -4.44
C SER A 198 12.49 -3.42 -3.09
N ARG A 199 13.50 -2.70 -2.59
CA ARG A 199 14.30 -3.12 -1.43
C ARG A 199 14.56 -2.04 -0.39
N ALA A 200 14.27 -0.77 -0.71
CA ALA A 200 14.53 0.31 0.23
C ALA A 200 13.47 0.37 1.34
N PHE A 201 13.92 0.72 2.54
CA PHE A 201 13.10 0.95 3.73
C PHE A 201 13.21 2.41 4.14
N LEU A 202 12.12 2.97 4.65
CA LEU A 202 12.16 4.24 5.35
C LEU A 202 12.54 3.94 6.81
N VAL A 203 13.79 4.24 7.22
CA VAL A 203 14.33 3.72 8.48
C VAL A 203 14.27 4.70 9.65
N ASP A 204 14.58 5.98 9.45
CA ASP A 204 14.55 6.99 10.52
C ASP A 204 14.49 8.43 9.95
N GLY A 205 14.39 9.42 10.83
CA GLY A 205 14.42 10.84 10.49
C GLY A 205 15.77 11.39 10.01
N TYR A 206 16.85 10.61 10.04
CA TYR A 206 18.20 11.02 9.64
C TYR A 206 18.58 10.43 8.27
N HIS A 207 18.68 9.12 8.18
CA HIS A 207 18.95 8.36 6.96
C HIS A 207 17.77 8.37 5.96
N GLY A 208 16.52 8.43 6.44
CA GLY A 208 15.34 8.42 5.57
C GLY A 208 15.21 7.12 4.79
N LEU A 209 14.85 7.21 3.51
CA LEU A 209 14.82 6.06 2.60
C LEU A 209 16.24 5.49 2.41
N SER A 210 16.43 4.19 2.67
CA SER A 210 17.74 3.53 2.69
C SER A 210 17.68 2.07 2.21
N MET A 211 18.78 1.56 1.66
CA MET A 211 18.99 0.12 1.47
C MET A 211 19.50 -0.47 2.77
N VAL A 212 18.77 -1.44 3.32
CA VAL A 212 19.05 -2.02 4.64
C VAL A 212 19.55 -3.45 4.45
N PRO A 213 20.87 -3.71 4.60
CA PRO A 213 21.44 -5.03 4.36
C PRO A 213 20.78 -6.10 5.24
N ILE A 214 20.56 -7.29 4.66
CA ILE A 214 19.87 -8.44 5.30
C ILE A 214 18.36 -8.24 5.46
N ALA A 215 17.89 -7.07 5.90
CA ALA A 215 16.45 -6.82 6.01
C ALA A 215 15.74 -6.98 4.65
N ASP A 216 16.39 -6.57 3.56
CA ASP A 216 15.90 -6.70 2.18
C ASP A 216 16.00 -8.12 1.59
N SER A 217 16.51 -9.10 2.35
CA SER A 217 16.60 -10.50 1.94
C SER A 217 15.40 -11.35 2.37
N PHE A 218 14.58 -10.84 3.28
CA PHE A 218 13.33 -11.47 3.68
C PHE A 218 12.24 -11.12 2.66
N ASN A 219 11.65 -12.14 2.02
CA ASN A 219 10.56 -11.95 1.07
C ASN A 219 9.27 -11.48 1.76
N HIS A 220 8.29 -11.02 0.98
CA HIS A 220 7.02 -10.54 1.51
C HIS A 220 5.94 -11.62 1.57
N SER A 221 5.20 -11.63 2.67
CA SER A 221 3.90 -12.29 2.81
C SER A 221 2.94 -11.36 3.58
N HIS A 222 1.63 -11.51 3.38
CA HIS A 222 0.63 -10.86 4.23
C HIS A 222 0.66 -11.49 5.63
N ASP A 223 0.68 -12.82 5.69
CA ASP A 223 1.02 -13.59 6.90
C ASP A 223 2.54 -13.60 7.06
N ASN A 224 3.11 -12.50 7.57
CA ASN A 224 4.55 -12.36 7.78
C ASN A 224 4.99 -12.90 9.15
N HIS A 225 6.27 -13.25 9.24
CA HIS A 225 6.92 -13.78 10.43
C HIS A 225 7.76 -12.74 11.17
N VAL A 226 8.28 -11.76 10.43
CA VAL A 226 9.18 -10.73 10.94
C VAL A 226 8.80 -9.35 10.40
N HIS A 227 9.23 -8.30 11.08
CA HIS A 227 9.23 -6.93 10.60
C HIS A 227 10.50 -6.21 11.02
N LEU A 228 10.82 -5.11 10.35
CA LEU A 228 11.90 -4.21 10.74
C LEU A 228 11.38 -3.23 11.80
N GLU A 229 12.02 -3.20 12.96
CA GLU A 229 11.80 -2.22 14.01
C GLU A 229 12.91 -1.16 13.97
N THR A 230 12.49 0.10 14.00
CA THR A 230 13.38 1.26 13.98
C THR A 230 12.88 2.34 14.93
N GLU A 231 13.82 3.11 15.49
CA GLU A 231 13.49 4.34 16.22
C GLU A 231 13.52 5.51 15.24
N PHE A 232 12.33 5.93 14.82
CA PHE A 232 12.22 6.94 13.76
C PHE A 232 12.57 8.36 14.25
N ASP A 233 12.26 8.66 15.51
CA ASP A 233 12.39 9.98 16.15
C ASP A 233 13.84 10.25 16.60
N VAL A 234 14.74 10.31 15.61
CA VAL A 234 16.13 10.73 15.77
C VAL A 234 16.33 12.18 15.36
N CYS A 235 17.40 12.80 15.85
CA CYS A 235 17.82 14.09 15.33
C CYS A 235 18.09 14.04 13.82
N SER A 236 17.34 14.82 13.03
CA SER A 236 17.45 14.85 11.56
C SER A 236 18.82 15.33 11.03
N GLN A 237 19.67 15.90 11.90
CA GLN A 237 20.99 16.42 11.53
C GLN A 237 22.14 15.46 11.88
N CYS A 238 22.04 14.67 12.95
CA CYS A 238 23.12 13.78 13.38
C CYS A 238 22.69 12.34 13.71
N GLY A 239 21.42 11.99 13.63
CA GLY A 239 20.91 10.65 13.91
C GLY A 239 20.90 10.27 15.40
N SER A 240 21.20 11.21 16.31
CA SER A 240 21.17 10.96 17.75
C SER A 240 19.75 10.67 18.23
N LEU A 241 19.58 9.59 19.01
CA LEU A 241 18.36 9.32 19.78
C LEU A 241 18.31 10.10 21.10
N HIS A 242 19.46 10.58 21.56
CA HIS A 242 19.57 11.35 22.79
C HIS A 242 19.68 12.84 22.51
N GLU A 243 19.49 13.63 23.57
CA GLU A 243 19.69 15.08 23.54
C GLU A 243 21.05 15.41 22.92
N CYS A 244 21.03 16.21 21.88
CA CYS A 244 22.18 16.58 21.09
C CYS A 244 22.27 18.11 20.94
N PRO A 245 23.42 18.65 20.50
CA PRO A 245 23.57 20.09 20.32
C PRO A 245 22.55 20.76 19.38
N HIS A 246 21.85 19.98 18.54
CA HIS A 246 20.83 20.48 17.62
C HIS A 246 19.49 20.74 18.32
N ASP A 247 19.21 20.09 19.46
CA ASP A 247 17.98 20.28 20.23
C ASP A 247 17.99 21.63 20.96
N ALA A 248 19.20 22.09 21.33
CA ALA A 248 19.40 23.43 21.89
C ALA A 248 19.05 24.55 20.91
N TYR A 249 19.03 24.27 19.60
CA TYR A 249 18.68 25.25 18.57
C TYR A 249 17.16 25.44 18.40
N GLU A 250 16.34 24.46 18.80
CA GLU A 250 14.87 24.60 18.82
C GLU A 250 14.39 25.42 20.04
N VAL A 251 15.16 25.46 21.13
CA VAL A 251 14.80 26.16 22.38
C VAL A 251 15.15 27.66 22.37
N ILE A 252 15.82 28.19 21.34
CA ILE A 252 16.15 29.64 21.28
C ILE A 252 14.90 30.52 21.05
N ASN A 253 13.72 29.93 20.81
CA ASN A 253 12.45 30.68 20.79
C ASN A 253 11.59 30.61 22.06
N GLN A 254 12.03 29.97 23.16
CA GLN A 254 11.39 30.18 24.46
C GLN A 254 12.33 29.93 25.65
N SER A 255 12.97 31.03 26.07
CA SER A 255 13.52 31.30 27.41
C SER A 255 14.58 30.34 27.99
N MET A 256 15.80 30.88 28.02
CA MET A 256 16.79 30.84 29.11
C MET A 256 16.42 30.10 30.41
N LEU A 257 17.42 29.33 30.89
CA LEU A 257 17.68 28.78 32.24
C LEU A 257 17.30 27.31 32.41
N TYR A 258 18.29 26.41 32.30
CA TYR A 258 18.78 25.55 33.40
C TYR A 258 19.86 24.60 32.83
N ALA A 259 21.14 25.00 32.92
CA ALA A 259 22.26 24.13 32.61
C ALA A 259 22.56 23.20 33.81
N GLY A 260 22.10 21.95 33.75
CA GLY A 260 22.52 20.87 34.64
C GLY A 260 23.62 20.03 33.98
N LYS A 261 24.83 20.05 34.55
CA LYS A 261 25.96 19.21 34.12
C LYS A 261 25.68 17.74 34.48
N ILE A 262 25.83 16.82 33.53
CA ILE A 262 25.87 15.37 33.80
C ILE A 262 27.32 14.86 33.69
N ASP A 263 27.69 13.99 34.61
CA ASP A 263 29.03 13.44 34.91
C ASP A 263 29.40 12.28 33.95
N PRO A 264 30.59 12.23 33.33
CA PRO A 264 30.91 11.27 32.26
C PRO A 264 31.28 9.84 32.72
N THR A 265 31.02 9.46 33.97
CA THR A 265 31.70 8.29 34.59
C THR A 265 30.85 7.03 34.81
N GLN A 266 29.71 6.89 34.13
CA GLN A 266 28.92 5.65 34.20
C GLN A 266 28.44 5.17 32.82
N SER A 267 29.35 4.67 31.97
CA SER A 267 28.97 3.75 30.89
C SER A 267 29.46 2.34 31.23
N ASN A 268 28.59 1.59 31.91
CA ASN A 268 28.69 0.13 31.89
C ASN A 268 28.45 -0.32 30.44
N ALA A 269 29.23 -1.30 29.97
CA ALA A 269 29.15 -1.90 28.64
C ALA A 269 27.82 -2.64 28.42
N LEU A 270 26.73 -1.89 28.29
CA LEU A 270 25.49 -2.31 27.67
C LEU A 270 25.72 -2.20 26.15
N VAL A 271 25.28 -3.20 25.39
CA VAL A 271 25.15 -3.05 23.94
C VAL A 271 24.30 -1.81 23.71
N ASP A 272 24.82 -0.85 22.96
CA ASP A 272 24.12 0.38 22.62
C ASP A 272 23.02 0.04 21.62
N TYR A 273 21.89 -0.51 22.10
CA TYR A 273 20.76 -0.91 21.27
C TYR A 273 20.25 0.25 20.39
N ASP A 274 20.42 1.47 20.87
CA ASP A 274 20.15 2.73 20.18
C ASP A 274 20.93 2.87 18.86
N SER A 275 22.00 2.10 18.64
CA SER A 275 22.80 2.13 17.41
C SER A 275 22.37 1.11 16.34
N TYR A 276 21.27 0.36 16.56
CA TYR A 276 20.84 -0.72 15.66
C TYR A 276 19.42 -0.52 15.12
N TYR A 277 19.16 -1.12 13.95
CA TYR A 277 17.83 -1.51 13.49
C TYR A 277 17.65 -3.00 13.73
N GLU A 278 16.43 -3.44 14.01
CA GLU A 278 16.16 -4.82 14.43
C GLU A 278 15.19 -5.52 13.49
N MET A 279 15.51 -6.73 13.04
CA MET A 279 14.50 -7.63 12.48
C MET A 279 13.93 -8.47 13.62
N VAL A 280 12.66 -8.29 13.95
CA VAL A 280 12.01 -8.93 15.09
C VAL A 280 10.90 -9.86 14.61
N SER A 281 10.78 -11.05 15.20
CA SER A 281 9.66 -11.94 14.92
C SER A 281 8.37 -11.43 15.56
N ASN A 282 7.27 -11.43 14.81
CA ASN A 282 5.92 -11.15 15.34
C ASN A 282 5.06 -12.42 15.44
N ALA A 283 5.49 -13.52 14.81
CA ALA A 283 4.87 -14.83 14.87
C ALA A 283 5.90 -15.93 15.23
N GLU A 284 5.40 -17.11 15.58
CA GLU A 284 6.24 -18.30 15.73
C GLU A 284 6.77 -18.75 14.36
N ILE A 285 8.04 -19.17 14.32
CA ILE A 285 8.68 -19.68 13.11
C ILE A 285 9.12 -21.13 13.34
N MET A 286 8.60 -22.02 12.52
CA MET A 286 8.86 -23.45 12.53
C MET A 286 10.16 -23.78 11.77
N PRO A 287 10.88 -24.85 12.18
CA PRO A 287 12.07 -25.29 11.47
C PRO A 287 11.82 -25.57 9.98
N GLY A 288 12.72 -25.10 9.12
CA GLY A 288 12.75 -25.42 7.69
C GLY A 288 11.91 -24.51 6.80
N GLU A 289 11.05 -23.66 7.35
CA GLU A 289 10.21 -22.76 6.56
C GLU A 289 10.92 -21.46 6.17
N GLU A 290 10.37 -20.77 5.18
CA GLU A 290 10.84 -19.46 4.76
C GLU A 290 10.31 -18.39 5.71
N VAL A 291 11.18 -17.44 6.08
CA VAL A 291 10.87 -16.34 6.98
C VAL A 291 10.51 -15.13 6.15
N PHE A 292 9.27 -14.66 6.30
CA PHE A 292 8.72 -13.57 5.50
C PHE A 292 8.64 -12.28 6.31
N ASN A 293 8.98 -11.17 5.67
CA ASN A 293 8.79 -9.81 6.13
C ASN A 293 7.45 -9.22 5.63
N THR A 294 7.04 -8.09 6.20
CA THR A 294 6.03 -7.22 5.61
C THR A 294 6.70 -6.08 4.85
N TYR A 295 6.28 -5.83 3.60
CA TYR A 295 6.71 -4.65 2.83
C TYR A 295 5.83 -3.43 3.13
N GLY A 296 4.86 -3.59 4.04
CA GLY A 296 3.80 -2.66 4.37
C GLY A 296 2.48 -3.41 4.43
N GLU A 297 1.80 -3.34 5.56
CA GLU A 297 0.57 -4.11 5.82
C GLU A 297 -0.60 -3.73 4.90
N GLY A 298 -0.56 -2.52 4.31
CA GLY A 298 -1.62 -1.94 3.48
C GLY A 298 -1.37 -1.90 1.97
N LEU A 299 -0.46 -2.73 1.43
CA LEU A 299 -0.12 -2.70 0.01
C LEU A 299 -1.05 -3.59 -0.84
N SER A 300 -1.78 -2.98 -1.77
CA SER A 300 -2.52 -3.66 -2.84
C SER A 300 -1.57 -4.33 -3.85
N ASN A 301 -2.06 -5.32 -4.61
CA ASN A 301 -1.34 -5.93 -5.72
C ASN A 301 -0.91 -4.91 -6.78
N ALA A 302 -1.69 -3.86 -6.98
CA ALA A 302 -1.30 -2.77 -7.88
C ALA A 302 -0.07 -2.00 -7.37
N GLN A 303 0.07 -1.82 -6.05
CA GLN A 303 1.28 -1.23 -5.46
C GLN A 303 2.45 -2.22 -5.45
N LEU A 304 2.19 -3.50 -5.14
CA LEU A 304 3.21 -4.56 -5.15
C LEU A 304 3.84 -4.71 -6.54
N LEU A 305 3.01 -4.76 -7.58
CA LEU A 305 3.48 -4.91 -8.96
C LEU A 305 4.21 -3.66 -9.47
N ALA A 306 3.78 -2.47 -9.04
CA ALA A 306 4.43 -1.22 -9.41
C ALA A 306 5.82 -1.05 -8.77
N ARG A 307 5.99 -1.49 -7.52
CA ARG A 307 7.23 -1.25 -6.75
C ARG A 307 8.18 -2.44 -6.71
N TYR A 308 7.65 -3.66 -6.68
CA TYR A 308 8.39 -4.89 -6.42
C TYR A 308 8.31 -5.90 -7.57
N GLY A 309 7.38 -5.73 -8.51
CA GLY A 309 7.29 -6.56 -9.72
C GLY A 309 6.64 -7.94 -9.49
N PHE A 310 5.79 -8.08 -8.46
CA PHE A 310 5.00 -9.28 -8.21
C PHE A 310 3.60 -8.94 -7.70
N THR A 311 2.71 -9.94 -7.69
CA THR A 311 1.38 -9.90 -7.08
C THR A 311 1.22 -11.13 -6.18
N LEU A 312 0.35 -11.03 -5.17
CA LEU A 312 -0.11 -12.15 -4.36
C LEU A 312 -1.39 -12.74 -4.96
N ASP A 313 -1.58 -14.05 -4.85
CA ASP A 313 -2.79 -14.73 -5.33
C ASP A 313 -4.05 -14.27 -4.58
N VAL A 314 -3.90 -13.98 -3.29
CA VAL A 314 -4.94 -13.41 -2.41
C VAL A 314 -4.32 -12.25 -1.66
N ASN A 315 -4.89 -11.06 -1.81
CA ASN A 315 -4.45 -9.85 -1.11
C ASN A 315 -5.66 -9.08 -0.59
N ASP A 316 -5.80 -9.01 0.74
CA ASP A 316 -6.95 -8.36 1.36
C ASP A 316 -6.97 -6.84 1.14
N ASN A 317 -5.83 -6.24 0.76
CA ASN A 317 -5.72 -4.83 0.43
C ASN A 317 -6.15 -4.47 -1.00
N ASP A 318 -6.50 -5.48 -1.82
CA ASP A 318 -7.00 -5.22 -3.17
C ASP A 318 -8.36 -4.57 -3.13
N HIS A 319 -8.56 -3.63 -4.05
CA HIS A 319 -9.80 -2.90 -4.18
C HIS A 319 -10.07 -2.55 -5.64
N ILE A 320 -11.36 -2.47 -5.97
CA ILE A 320 -11.83 -1.91 -7.23
C ILE A 320 -12.12 -0.43 -6.98
N TYR A 321 -11.52 0.43 -7.80
CA TYR A 321 -11.62 1.88 -7.69
C TYR A 321 -12.30 2.50 -8.91
N TRP A 322 -13.08 3.56 -8.66
CA TRP A 322 -13.69 4.41 -9.68
C TRP A 322 -13.33 5.87 -9.49
N ASP A 323 -13.11 6.60 -10.58
CA ASP A 323 -13.04 8.05 -10.52
C ASP A 323 -14.44 8.66 -10.40
N LEU A 324 -14.52 9.88 -9.86
CA LEU A 324 -15.78 10.61 -9.72
C LEU A 324 -16.55 10.65 -11.04
N SER A 325 -15.87 10.94 -12.15
CA SER A 325 -16.48 10.98 -13.49
C SER A 325 -17.13 9.66 -13.88
N GLU A 326 -16.49 8.52 -13.59
CA GLU A 326 -17.02 7.18 -13.90
C GLU A 326 -18.30 6.90 -13.10
N VAL A 327 -18.32 7.25 -11.81
CA VAL A 327 -19.50 7.07 -10.96
C VAL A 327 -20.64 8.00 -11.40
N LEU A 328 -20.35 9.26 -11.71
CA LEU A 328 -21.36 10.23 -12.17
C LEU A 328 -21.97 9.82 -13.51
N MET A 329 -21.17 9.39 -14.48
CA MET A 329 -21.64 8.88 -15.78
C MET A 329 -22.56 7.66 -15.60
N PHE A 330 -22.19 6.76 -14.69
CA PHE A 330 -23.03 5.61 -14.37
C PHE A 330 -24.40 6.03 -13.78
N CYS A 331 -24.41 7.05 -12.92
CA CYS A 331 -25.64 7.58 -12.31
C CYS A 331 -26.55 8.28 -13.35
N THR A 332 -25.98 8.95 -14.35
CA THR A 332 -26.76 9.60 -15.42
C THR A 332 -27.46 8.60 -16.34
N ASP A 333 -26.75 7.55 -16.76
CA ASP A 333 -27.21 6.65 -17.81
C ASP A 333 -28.43 5.81 -17.39
N ARG A 334 -28.55 5.45 -16.11
CA ARG A 334 -29.73 4.72 -15.59
C ARG A 334 -30.94 5.59 -15.36
N SER A 335 -30.72 6.86 -15.05
CA SER A 335 -31.77 7.72 -14.53
C SER A 335 -32.60 8.36 -15.64
N GLY A 336 -32.18 8.22 -16.91
CA GLY A 336 -32.94 8.53 -18.13
C GLY A 336 -33.35 10.00 -18.35
N ALA A 337 -33.46 10.81 -17.29
CA ALA A 337 -33.90 12.20 -17.32
C ALA A 337 -33.80 12.94 -15.95
N LEU A 338 -33.30 12.35 -14.85
CA LEU A 338 -33.49 12.95 -13.52
C LEU A 338 -32.49 14.03 -13.09
N TYR A 339 -31.35 14.21 -13.77
CA TYR A 339 -30.33 15.19 -13.34
C TYR A 339 -29.65 15.91 -14.52
N PRO A 340 -30.32 16.87 -15.19
CA PRO A 340 -29.70 17.69 -16.23
C PRO A 340 -28.59 18.64 -15.74
N ASN A 341 -28.33 18.73 -14.42
CA ASN A 341 -27.45 19.74 -13.80
C ASN A 341 -26.37 19.14 -12.87
N LEU A 342 -25.87 17.93 -13.14
CA LEU A 342 -24.78 17.32 -12.33
C LEU A 342 -23.54 18.20 -12.21
N SER A 343 -23.19 18.94 -13.26
CA SER A 343 -22.08 19.92 -13.25
C SER A 343 -22.31 21.09 -12.30
N GLN A 344 -23.56 21.43 -11.96
CA GLN A 344 -23.88 22.50 -10.99
C GLN A 344 -23.89 21.98 -9.54
N MET A 345 -23.93 20.66 -9.36
CA MET A 345 -24.02 20.00 -8.06
C MET A 345 -22.70 19.39 -7.59
N GLU A 346 -21.68 19.35 -8.45
CA GLU A 346 -20.36 18.79 -8.14
C GLU A 346 -19.79 19.36 -6.83
N ALA A 347 -19.86 20.68 -6.62
CA ALA A 347 -19.41 21.32 -5.38
C ALA A 347 -20.17 20.84 -4.13
N HIS A 348 -21.47 20.57 -4.25
CA HIS A 348 -22.30 20.08 -3.15
C HIS A 348 -22.06 18.59 -2.87
N TRP A 349 -21.88 17.79 -3.93
CA TRP A 349 -21.49 16.39 -3.80
C TRP A 349 -20.12 16.26 -3.14
N MET A 350 -19.15 17.07 -3.56
CA MET A 350 -17.83 17.09 -2.96
C MET A 350 -17.91 17.51 -1.49
N ALA A 351 -18.73 18.51 -1.13
CA ALA A 351 -18.93 18.87 0.28
C ALA A 351 -19.47 17.71 1.13
N VAL A 352 -20.45 16.95 0.62
CA VAL A 352 -20.98 15.75 1.31
C VAL A 352 -19.92 14.65 1.38
N VAL A 353 -19.23 14.36 0.27
CA VAL A 353 -18.15 13.35 0.19
C VAL A 353 -17.01 13.68 1.15
N HIS A 354 -16.57 14.94 1.22
CA HIS A 354 -15.55 15.41 2.15
C HIS A 354 -16.01 15.35 3.61
N SER A 355 -17.30 15.50 3.89
CA SER A 355 -17.83 15.40 5.26
C SER A 355 -17.92 13.96 5.78
N VAL A 356 -17.82 12.95 4.89
CA VAL A 356 -18.12 11.55 5.19
C VAL A 356 -16.87 10.65 5.25
N GLY A 357 -15.66 11.16 4.95
CA GLY A 357 -14.43 10.40 5.17
C GLY A 357 -13.12 11.06 4.73
N ASN A 358 -12.00 10.42 5.08
CA ASN A 358 -10.64 10.86 4.75
C ASN A 358 -10.26 10.57 3.28
N GLU A 359 -9.35 11.37 2.73
CA GLU A 359 -9.06 11.54 1.29
C GLU A 359 -8.41 10.34 0.58
N ASN A 360 -7.98 9.29 1.29
CA ASN A 360 -7.07 8.28 0.72
C ASN A 360 -7.73 7.11 -0.04
N SER A 361 -9.07 6.97 -0.03
CA SER A 361 -9.78 5.86 -0.71
C SER A 361 -11.14 6.30 -1.24
N LEU A 362 -11.11 7.30 -2.13
CA LEU A 362 -12.32 7.80 -2.77
C LEU A 362 -12.92 6.68 -3.64
N PHE A 363 -14.23 6.46 -3.54
CA PHE A 363 -15.02 5.61 -4.43
C PHE A 363 -14.48 4.18 -4.73
N CYS A 364 -14.39 3.31 -3.72
CA CYS A 364 -13.86 1.95 -3.90
C CYS A 364 -14.72 0.85 -3.28
N LEU A 365 -14.46 -0.39 -3.70
CA LEU A 365 -14.97 -1.65 -3.16
C LEU A 365 -13.76 -2.53 -2.81
N ASP A 366 -13.62 -2.96 -1.56
CA ASP A 366 -12.50 -3.82 -1.14
C ASP A 366 -12.74 -5.31 -1.43
N SER A 367 -11.71 -6.13 -1.18
CA SER A 367 -11.70 -7.59 -1.30
C SER A 367 -12.82 -8.29 -0.52
N ASP A 368 -13.25 -7.68 0.59
CA ASP A 368 -14.26 -8.14 1.51
C ASP A 368 -15.69 -7.78 1.07
N GLY A 369 -15.81 -6.98 -0.01
CA GLY A 369 -17.04 -6.43 -0.55
C GLY A 369 -17.55 -5.20 0.20
N LYS A 370 -16.75 -4.58 1.07
CA LYS A 370 -17.10 -3.31 1.74
C LYS A 370 -16.89 -2.14 0.78
N VAL A 371 -17.80 -1.19 0.89
CA VAL A 371 -17.91 -0.05 -0.02
C VAL A 371 -17.42 1.18 0.73
N SER A 372 -16.58 2.01 0.11
CA SER A 372 -16.16 3.24 0.76
C SER A 372 -17.36 4.15 1.05
N HIS A 373 -17.35 4.83 2.19
CA HIS A 373 -18.46 5.70 2.58
C HIS A 373 -18.74 6.79 1.54
N GLN A 374 -17.70 7.25 0.84
CA GLN A 374 -17.80 8.19 -0.26
C GLN A 374 -18.55 7.60 -1.47
N LEU A 375 -18.28 6.34 -1.86
CA LEU A 375 -19.02 5.66 -2.93
C LEU A 375 -20.48 5.48 -2.53
N TRP A 376 -20.69 5.00 -1.31
CA TRP A 376 -22.01 4.75 -0.78
C TRP A 376 -22.84 6.05 -0.77
N ALA A 377 -22.28 7.15 -0.25
CA ALA A 377 -22.95 8.44 -0.18
C ALA A 377 -23.24 9.00 -1.58
N LEU A 378 -22.29 8.87 -2.51
CA LEU A 378 -22.45 9.32 -3.89
C LEU A 378 -23.60 8.59 -4.60
N LEU A 379 -23.78 7.30 -4.35
CA LEU A 379 -24.87 6.49 -4.90
C LEU A 379 -26.21 6.70 -4.16
N ALA A 380 -26.17 7.00 -2.86
CA ALA A 380 -27.36 7.18 -2.02
C ALA A 380 -28.00 8.57 -2.21
N LEU A 381 -27.20 9.63 -2.38
CA LEU A 381 -27.70 11.00 -2.45
C LEU A 381 -28.75 11.22 -3.58
N PRO A 382 -28.53 10.74 -4.83
CA PRO A 382 -29.56 10.83 -5.88
C PRO A 382 -30.87 10.12 -5.54
N LEU A 383 -30.86 9.14 -4.65
CA LEU A 383 -32.04 8.36 -4.26
C LEU A 383 -32.83 9.05 -3.13
N CYS A 384 -32.17 9.91 -2.36
CA CYS A 384 -32.77 10.73 -1.30
C CYS A 384 -33.40 12.04 -1.85
N LEU A 385 -32.94 12.49 -3.02
CA LEU A 385 -33.52 13.62 -3.74
C LEU A 385 -34.87 13.22 -4.38
N ARG A 386 -35.90 13.03 -3.54
CA ARG A 386 -37.26 12.68 -3.95
C ARG A 386 -38.08 13.95 -4.17
N GLY A 387 -38.19 14.48 -5.39
CA GLY A 387 -39.16 15.54 -5.62
C GLY A 387 -39.20 16.19 -7.00
N ASP A 388 -40.34 16.03 -7.67
CA ASP A 388 -40.74 16.72 -8.92
C ASP A 388 -41.03 18.24 -8.74
N ARG A 389 -40.77 18.81 -7.55
CA ARG A 389 -41.08 20.22 -7.21
C ARG A 389 -40.08 20.79 -6.21
N GLY A 390 -39.27 21.76 -6.65
CA GLY A 390 -38.32 22.53 -5.83
C GLY A 390 -37.00 22.76 -6.56
N SER A 391 -36.23 23.78 -6.17
CA SER A 391 -34.85 23.91 -6.65
C SER A 391 -33.97 22.84 -5.97
N VAL A 392 -32.89 22.43 -6.63
CA VAL A 392 -31.91 21.48 -6.06
C VAL A 392 -31.37 21.97 -4.71
N GLU A 393 -31.12 23.28 -4.59
CA GLU A 393 -30.62 23.92 -3.36
C GLU A 393 -31.58 23.73 -2.17
N GLU A 394 -32.89 23.73 -2.42
CA GLU A 394 -33.91 23.53 -1.38
C GLU A 394 -34.00 22.06 -0.93
N GLN A 395 -33.61 21.11 -1.79
CA GLN A 395 -33.71 19.67 -1.53
C GLN A 395 -32.44 19.06 -0.90
N ILE A 396 -31.28 19.69 -1.05
CA ILE A 396 -30.00 19.18 -0.53
C ILE A 396 -29.99 19.05 1.00
N GLY A 397 -30.53 20.05 1.72
CA GLY A 397 -30.57 20.01 3.19
C GLY A 397 -31.36 18.81 3.74
N PRO A 398 -32.61 18.59 3.31
CA PRO A 398 -33.38 17.40 3.65
C PRO A 398 -32.72 16.08 3.22
N ALA A 399 -32.18 16.01 1.99
CA ALA A 399 -31.54 14.80 1.48
C ALA A 399 -30.26 14.43 2.24
N THR A 400 -29.48 15.42 2.68
CA THR A 400 -28.29 15.17 3.51
C THR A 400 -28.65 14.68 4.92
N ALA A 401 -29.75 15.17 5.49
CA ALA A 401 -30.27 14.65 6.75
C ALA A 401 -30.76 13.20 6.61
N GLU A 402 -31.47 12.87 5.53
CA GLU A 402 -31.89 11.49 5.22
C GLU A 402 -30.68 10.57 4.99
N LEU A 403 -29.68 11.03 4.24
CA LEU A 403 -28.44 10.28 3.99
C LEU A 403 -27.70 9.94 5.28
N ARG A 404 -27.65 10.87 6.24
CA ARG A 404 -27.03 10.62 7.55
C ARG A 404 -27.75 9.52 8.33
N VAL A 405 -29.08 9.54 8.35
CA VAL A 405 -29.91 8.51 8.99
C VAL A 405 -29.69 7.15 8.31
N LEU A 406 -29.67 7.12 6.97
CA LEU A 406 -29.41 5.91 6.20
C LEU A 406 -27.99 5.34 6.46
N LEU A 407 -26.99 6.21 6.60
CA LEU A 407 -25.62 5.81 6.93
C LEU A 407 -25.55 5.21 8.34
N GLU A 408 -26.23 5.81 9.33
CA GLU A 408 -26.32 5.27 10.69
C GLU A 408 -26.97 3.87 10.69
N TYR A 409 -28.04 3.66 9.91
CA TYR A 409 -28.62 2.32 9.74
C TYR A 409 -27.68 1.36 9.04
N GLN A 410 -26.99 1.80 7.98
CA GLN A 410 -26.02 0.98 7.26
C GLN A 410 -24.88 0.52 8.18
N LEU A 411 -24.30 1.43 8.97
CA LEU A 411 -23.25 1.11 9.94
C LEU A 411 -23.75 0.16 11.04
N ALA A 412 -24.99 0.34 11.50
CA ALA A 412 -25.60 -0.57 12.47
C ALA A 412 -25.84 -1.98 11.90
N LEU A 413 -26.18 -2.07 10.60
CA LEU A 413 -26.29 -3.33 9.87
C LEU A 413 -24.93 -3.99 9.63
N GLU A 414 -23.86 -3.21 9.43
CA GLU A 414 -22.50 -3.71 9.25
C GLU A 414 -21.85 -4.18 10.57
N GLY A 415 -22.09 -3.48 11.68
CA GLY A 415 -21.56 -3.80 13.01
C GLY A 415 -22.39 -4.79 13.84
N VAL A 416 -23.49 -5.29 13.26
CA VAL A 416 -24.52 -6.19 13.82
C VAL A 416 -24.57 -6.23 15.36
N ASN A 417 -25.21 -5.21 15.94
CA ASN A 417 -25.87 -5.30 17.24
C ASN A 417 -27.25 -4.63 17.15
N VAL A 418 -28.21 -5.33 16.55
CA VAL A 418 -29.59 -4.85 16.26
C VAL A 418 -30.34 -4.44 17.53
N GLU A 419 -29.90 -4.91 18.70
CA GLU A 419 -30.46 -4.56 20.02
C GLU A 419 -30.26 -3.10 20.41
N ASN A 420 -29.28 -2.40 19.82
CA ASN A 420 -29.01 -0.97 20.06
C ASN A 420 -29.69 -0.05 19.04
N ILE A 421 -30.40 -0.60 18.04
CA ILE A 421 -31.18 0.22 17.11
C ILE A 421 -32.51 0.52 17.80
N GLU A 422 -32.65 1.70 18.40
CA GLU A 422 -33.88 2.11 19.11
C GLU A 422 -35.14 2.04 18.22
N GLN A 423 -34.99 2.15 16.89
CA GLN A 423 -36.07 2.04 15.91
C GLN A 423 -35.61 1.36 14.60
N LEU A 424 -36.30 0.30 14.17
CA LEU A 424 -36.05 -0.35 12.88
C LEU A 424 -36.22 0.63 11.71
N PRO A 425 -35.40 0.52 10.64
CA PRO A 425 -35.53 1.38 9.47
C PRO A 425 -36.90 1.23 8.81
N LYS A 426 -37.45 2.32 8.31
CA LYS A 426 -38.74 2.33 7.58
C LYS A 426 -38.57 1.62 6.24
N ASN A 427 -39.67 1.10 5.68
CA ASN A 427 -39.67 0.49 4.34
C ASN A 427 -39.06 1.40 3.28
N SER A 428 -39.35 2.70 3.35
CA SER A 428 -38.80 3.70 2.43
C SER A 428 -37.28 3.88 2.52
N GLU A 429 -36.69 3.64 3.69
CA GLU A 429 -35.26 3.73 3.96
C GLU A 429 -34.55 2.45 3.48
N MET A 430 -35.15 1.28 3.75
CA MET A 430 -34.69 -0.02 3.23
C MET A 430 -34.69 -0.08 1.70
N ASP A 431 -35.69 0.51 1.04
CA ASP A 431 -35.73 0.61 -0.42
C ASP A 431 -34.53 1.37 -0.99
N VAL A 432 -34.07 2.43 -0.30
CA VAL A 432 -32.88 3.20 -0.71
C VAL A 432 -31.62 2.37 -0.54
N ILE A 433 -31.44 1.71 0.61
CA ILE A 433 -30.28 0.83 0.87
C ILE A 433 -30.20 -0.27 -0.20
N LEU A 434 -31.33 -0.91 -0.52
CA LEU A 434 -31.40 -1.93 -1.57
C LEU A 434 -31.11 -1.36 -2.96
N ALA A 435 -31.53 -0.13 -3.24
CA ALA A 435 -31.23 0.54 -4.51
C ALA A 435 -29.72 0.88 -4.63
N VAL A 436 -29.08 1.32 -3.55
CA VAL A 436 -27.62 1.54 -3.49
C VAL A 436 -26.88 0.23 -3.78
N ALA A 437 -27.26 -0.87 -3.13
CA ALA A 437 -26.66 -2.18 -3.37
C ALA A 437 -26.78 -2.62 -4.84
N ARG A 438 -27.95 -2.43 -5.47
CA ARG A 438 -28.14 -2.72 -6.91
C ARG A 438 -27.28 -1.84 -7.80
N SER A 439 -27.09 -0.56 -7.44
CA SER A 439 -26.20 0.36 -8.14
C SER A 439 -24.76 -0.13 -8.08
N ILE A 440 -24.27 -0.56 -6.91
CA ILE A 440 -22.91 -1.10 -6.74
C ILE A 440 -22.70 -2.36 -7.58
N VAL A 441 -23.60 -3.35 -7.49
CA VAL A 441 -23.52 -4.59 -8.30
C VAL A 441 -23.45 -4.28 -9.78
N SER A 442 -24.25 -3.32 -10.22
CA SER A 442 -24.30 -2.99 -11.63
C SER A 442 -23.12 -2.12 -12.09
N LEU A 443 -22.52 -1.33 -11.21
CA LEU A 443 -21.26 -0.62 -11.45
C LEU A 443 -20.11 -1.63 -11.65
N CYS A 444 -20.07 -2.68 -10.80
CA CYS A 444 -19.11 -3.78 -10.95
C CYS A 444 -19.33 -4.56 -12.26
N SER A 445 -20.59 -4.83 -12.61
CA SER A 445 -20.93 -5.51 -13.87
C SER A 445 -20.53 -4.69 -15.10
N ALA A 446 -20.73 -3.37 -15.06
CA ALA A 446 -20.30 -2.47 -16.13
C ALA A 446 -18.78 -2.49 -16.31
N ARG A 447 -18.01 -2.39 -15.20
CA ARG A 447 -16.54 -2.50 -15.21
C ARG A 447 -16.09 -3.86 -15.78
N LYS A 448 -16.68 -4.95 -15.33
CA LYS A 448 -16.38 -6.31 -15.82
C LYS A 448 -16.60 -6.42 -17.33
N SER A 449 -17.77 -6.00 -17.82
CA SER A 449 -18.07 -6.03 -19.25
C SER A 449 -17.14 -5.14 -20.09
N GLN A 450 -16.64 -4.03 -19.54
CA GLN A 450 -15.64 -3.20 -20.20
C GLN A 450 -14.30 -3.94 -20.35
N LEU A 451 -13.84 -4.59 -19.27
CA LEU A 451 -12.61 -5.37 -19.27
C LEU A 451 -12.68 -6.57 -20.24
N GLU A 452 -13.80 -7.31 -20.23
CA GLU A 452 -14.02 -8.45 -21.14
C GLU A 452 -13.97 -8.06 -22.62
N LYS A 453 -14.64 -6.95 -22.98
CA LYS A 453 -14.62 -6.43 -24.36
C LYS A 453 -13.21 -6.06 -24.84
N LYS A 454 -12.39 -5.56 -23.92
CA LYS A 454 -11.06 -5.04 -24.22
C LYS A 454 -10.01 -6.15 -24.36
N LEU A 455 -10.07 -7.14 -23.48
CA LEU A 455 -9.07 -8.20 -23.40
C LEU A 455 -9.33 -9.37 -24.35
N LEU A 456 -10.45 -9.37 -25.11
CA LEU A 456 -10.90 -10.50 -25.94
C LEU A 456 -10.95 -11.83 -25.17
N LEU A 457 -11.05 -11.77 -23.84
CA LEU A 457 -11.12 -12.95 -22.98
C LEU A 457 -12.48 -13.62 -23.19
N GLY A 458 -12.48 -14.95 -23.30
CA GLY A 458 -13.73 -15.70 -23.30
C GLY A 458 -14.44 -15.49 -21.97
N SER A 459 -15.78 -15.51 -21.96
CA SER A 459 -16.58 -15.32 -20.75
C SER A 459 -16.34 -16.39 -19.65
N GLY A 460 -15.45 -17.36 -19.86
CA GLY A 460 -15.04 -18.36 -18.88
C GLY A 460 -13.90 -17.90 -17.97
N ASP A 461 -12.87 -17.24 -18.51
CA ASP A 461 -11.61 -16.99 -17.79
C ASP A 461 -11.74 -15.92 -16.68
N LEU A 462 -12.61 -14.93 -16.87
CA LEU A 462 -12.88 -13.89 -15.85
C LEU A 462 -13.99 -14.28 -14.86
N ASN A 463 -14.80 -15.28 -15.17
CA ASN A 463 -15.93 -15.68 -14.32
C ASN A 463 -15.51 -16.47 -13.09
N GLU A 464 -14.39 -17.21 -13.16
CA GLU A 464 -13.79 -17.87 -11.99
C GLU A 464 -13.08 -16.86 -11.05
N VAL A 465 -12.57 -15.74 -11.60
CA VAL A 465 -11.83 -14.70 -10.85
C VAL A 465 -12.75 -13.61 -10.29
N LEU A 466 -13.82 -13.28 -11.00
CA LEU A 466 -14.76 -12.21 -10.67
C LEU A 466 -16.17 -12.75 -10.52
N ASP A 467 -16.37 -13.75 -9.66
CA ASP A 467 -17.71 -14.14 -9.23
C ASP A 467 -18.29 -13.07 -8.28
N VAL A 468 -18.48 -11.86 -8.85
CA VAL A 468 -19.10 -10.68 -8.26
C VAL A 468 -20.49 -11.02 -7.72
N SER A 469 -21.16 -11.98 -8.36
CA SER A 469 -22.43 -12.53 -7.92
C SER A 469 -22.30 -13.11 -6.51
N THR A 470 -21.36 -14.01 -6.26
CA THR A 470 -21.31 -14.77 -5.01
C THR A 470 -20.71 -13.98 -3.83
N LEU A 471 -19.77 -13.07 -4.09
CA LEU A 471 -19.15 -12.22 -3.05
C LEU A 471 -20.07 -11.08 -2.57
N LEU A 472 -20.72 -10.34 -3.48
CA LEU A 472 -21.67 -9.28 -3.08
C LEU A 472 -23.01 -9.84 -2.58
N LEU A 473 -23.44 -11.03 -3.05
CA LEU A 473 -24.67 -11.66 -2.56
C LEU A 473 -24.53 -12.18 -1.12
N CYS A 474 -23.34 -12.54 -0.65
CA CYS A 474 -23.19 -13.26 0.62
C CYS A 474 -23.16 -12.38 1.88
N LYS A 475 -22.66 -11.15 1.87
CA LYS A 475 -22.66 -10.29 3.08
C LYS A 475 -23.83 -9.29 3.10
N PHE A 476 -24.01 -8.50 2.03
CA PHE A 476 -25.08 -7.49 1.94
C PHE A 476 -26.48 -8.12 1.76
N PHE A 477 -26.62 -9.12 0.88
CA PHE A 477 -27.92 -9.71 0.56
C PHE A 477 -28.39 -10.74 1.58
N THR A 478 -27.52 -11.60 2.10
CA THR A 478 -27.93 -12.63 3.08
C THR A 478 -28.55 -12.02 4.33
N HIS A 479 -28.04 -10.87 4.81
CA HIS A 479 -28.56 -10.19 5.99
C HIS A 479 -29.81 -9.33 5.70
N ALA A 480 -29.81 -8.55 4.61
CA ALA A 480 -30.99 -7.77 4.20
C ALA A 480 -32.17 -8.66 3.78
N MET A 481 -31.92 -9.82 3.18
CA MET A 481 -32.94 -10.84 2.87
C MET A 481 -33.40 -11.59 4.12
N CYS A 482 -32.53 -11.90 5.09
CA CYS A 482 -32.94 -12.45 6.38
C CYS A 482 -33.87 -11.49 7.13
N LEU A 483 -33.54 -10.19 7.17
CA LEU A 483 -34.38 -9.17 7.80
C LEU A 483 -35.68 -8.93 7.04
N SER A 484 -35.66 -8.90 5.71
CA SER A 484 -36.87 -8.86 4.87
C SER A 484 -37.79 -10.04 5.14
N LYS A 485 -37.23 -11.24 5.31
CA LYS A 485 -37.97 -12.48 5.57
C LYS A 485 -38.51 -12.54 7.00
N GLU A 486 -37.72 -12.19 8.02
CA GLU A 486 -38.18 -12.07 9.42
C GLU A 486 -39.23 -10.97 9.60
N TYR A 487 -39.11 -9.86 8.89
CA TYR A 487 -40.09 -8.77 8.87
C TYR A 487 -41.39 -9.21 8.18
N ALA A 488 -41.30 -9.89 7.03
CA ALA A 488 -42.46 -10.48 6.35
C ALA A 488 -43.15 -11.54 7.21
N ASP A 489 -42.41 -12.38 7.93
CA ASP A 489 -42.95 -13.41 8.81
C ASP A 489 -43.58 -12.82 10.10
N LYS A 490 -43.02 -11.74 10.67
CA LYS A 490 -43.62 -10.98 11.79
C LYS A 490 -44.92 -10.25 11.39
N HIS A 491 -44.98 -9.68 10.20
CA HIS A 491 -46.20 -9.01 9.73
C HIS A 491 -47.25 -9.97 9.15
N ALA A 492 -46.86 -11.13 8.64
CA ALA A 492 -47.79 -12.21 8.27
C ALA A 492 -48.43 -12.88 9.51
N THR A 493 -47.75 -12.87 10.66
CA THR A 493 -48.31 -13.34 11.93
C THR A 493 -49.28 -12.35 12.58
N ASP A 494 -49.10 -11.04 12.37
CA ASP A 494 -50.08 -10.02 12.79
C ASP A 494 -51.39 -10.06 11.97
N GLU A 495 -51.33 -10.33 10.65
CA GLU A 495 -52.54 -10.51 9.84
C GLU A 495 -53.32 -11.81 10.16
N ARG A 496 -52.62 -12.90 10.53
CA ARG A 496 -53.28 -14.13 11.03
C ARG A 496 -53.88 -13.95 12.42
N SER A 497 -53.28 -13.10 13.26
CA SER A 497 -53.80 -12.76 14.59
C SER A 497 -55.02 -11.85 14.53
N ALA A 498 -55.11 -10.99 13.49
CA ALA A 498 -56.28 -10.17 13.22
C ALA A 498 -57.48 -10.99 12.71
N ASN A 499 -57.26 -12.05 11.93
CA ASN A 499 -58.33 -12.88 11.37
C ASN A 499 -58.96 -13.91 12.34
N ILE A 500 -58.39 -14.13 13.53
CA ILE A 500 -58.95 -15.05 14.53
C ILE A 500 -59.91 -14.33 15.52
N ARG A 501 -59.90 -13.00 15.58
CA ARG A 501 -60.75 -12.23 16.51
C ARG A 501 -62.17 -11.92 16.00
N ASP A 502 -62.53 -12.28 14.78
CA ASP A 502 -63.82 -11.89 14.17
C ASP A 502 -64.86 -13.01 13.98
N ARG A 503 -64.69 -14.19 14.61
CA ARG A 503 -65.77 -15.17 14.72
C ARG A 503 -66.61 -14.92 15.97
N ARG A 504 -67.55 -13.97 15.85
CA ARG A 504 -68.65 -13.76 16.81
C ARG A 504 -69.46 -15.05 17.00
N ILE A 505 -69.55 -15.49 18.25
CA ILE A 505 -70.54 -16.45 18.75
C ILE A 505 -71.91 -15.74 18.70
N ILE A 506 -72.83 -16.26 17.89
CA ILE A 506 -74.26 -15.92 17.94
C ILE A 506 -74.95 -17.07 18.67
N HIS A 507 -75.51 -16.81 19.85
CA HIS A 507 -76.48 -17.69 20.51
C HIS A 507 -77.90 -17.31 20.07
N PRO A 508 -78.74 -18.26 19.64
CA PRO A 508 -80.17 -18.02 19.46
C PRO A 508 -80.94 -18.34 20.75
N GLY A 509 -81.92 -17.49 21.05
CA GLY A 509 -83.09 -17.85 21.86
C GLY A 509 -84.17 -18.50 21.02
#